data_AF-A0A1A9FL60-F1
#
_entry.id   AF-A0A1A9FL60-F1
#
_cell.length_a   1.000
_cell.length_b   1.000
_cell.length_c   1.000
_cell.angle_alpha   90.00
_cell.angle_beta   90.00
_cell.angle_gamma   90.00
#
_symmetry.space_group_name_H-M   'P 1'
#
loop_
_entity.id
_entity.type
_entity.pdbx_description
1 polymer ?
#
loop_
_entity_poly.entity_id
_entity_poly.type
_entity_poly.pdbx_seq_one_letter_code
_entity_poly.pdbx_strand_id
1 'polypeptide(L)' 'MALAIAPLLAILKEYKRRQDERRRFVRTQRAFDNLPSDLRKDMGWPDRYLEQRRNAADERK' A
#
# COMPACT_ATOMS: atom_id res chain seq x y z
N MET A 1 24.42 25.14 -13.18
CA MET A 1 24.34 23.97 -12.28
C MET A 1 22.88 23.67 -11.89
N ALA A 2 21.99 23.49 -12.86
CA ALA A 2 20.58 23.12 -12.62
C ALA A 2 20.23 21.69 -13.09
N LEU A 3 21.16 21.05 -13.82
CA LEU A 3 20.94 19.77 -14.51
C LEU A 3 21.04 18.54 -13.58
N ALA A 4 21.59 18.67 -12.38
CA ALA A 4 21.77 17.55 -11.44
C ALA A 4 20.60 17.36 -10.44
N ILE A 5 19.69 18.34 -10.35
CA ILE A 5 18.61 18.34 -9.33
C ILE A 5 17.41 17.50 -9.79
N ALA A 6 17.09 17.53 -11.09
CA ALA A 6 15.99 16.77 -11.68
C ALA A 6 16.04 15.25 -11.44
N PRO A 7 17.17 14.54 -11.64
CA PRO A 7 17.23 13.11 -11.35
C PRO A 7 17.08 12.80 -9.86
N LEU A 8 17.57 13.67 -8.99
CA LEU A 8 17.49 13.50 -7.54
C LEU A 8 16.05 13.65 -7.02
N LEU A 9 15.31 14.62 -7.57
CA LEU A 9 13.88 14.78 -7.31
C LEU A 9 13.06 13.60 -7.85
N ALA A 10 13.42 13.05 -9.00
CA ALA A 10 12.74 11.86 -9.55
C ALA A 10 12.89 10.64 -8.64
N ILE A 11 14.09 10.41 -8.10
CA ILE A 11 14.35 9.32 -7.15
C ILE A 11 13.56 9.52 -5.85
N LEU A 12 13.55 10.74 -5.30
CA LEU A 12 12.78 11.05 -4.09
C LEU A 12 11.27 10.90 -4.31
N LYS A 13 10.77 11.28 -5.49
CA LYS A 13 9.36 11.12 -5.85
C LYS A 13 8.97 9.65 -5.95
N GLU A 14 9.80 8.82 -6.57
CA GLU A 14 9.55 7.37 -6.65
C GLU A 14 9.67 6.70 -5.28
N TYR A 15 10.63 7.12 -4.45
CA TYR A 15 10.74 6.64 -3.07
C TYR A 15 9.50 7.01 -2.25
N LYS A 16 9.05 8.27 -2.35
CA LYS A 16 7.84 8.75 -1.67
C LYS A 16 6.61 8.01 -2.18
N ARG A 17 6.50 7.73 -3.48
CA ARG A 17 5.41 6.93 -4.06
C ARG A 17 5.34 5.53 -3.43
N ARG A 18 6.48 4.83 -3.34
CA ARG A 18 6.55 3.52 -2.66
C ARG A 18 6.22 3.60 -1.17
N GLN A 19 6.59 4.68 -0.49
CA GLN A 19 6.26 4.88 0.93
C GLN A 19 4.80 5.24 1.16
N ASP A 20 4.20 6.06 0.29
CA ASP A 20 2.78 6.42 0.36
C ASP A 20 1.88 5.22 0.10
N GLU A 21 2.25 4.33 -0.82
CA GLU A 21 1.57 3.03 -1.00
C GLU A 21 1.59 2.21 0.31
N ARG A 22 2.74 2.15 0.99
CA ARG A 22 2.86 1.46 2.29
C ARG A 22 2.08 2.15 3.40
N ARG A 23 2.10 3.48 3.46
CA ARG A 23 1.36 4.26 4.49
C ARG A 23 -0.14 4.20 4.30
N ARG A 24 -0.61 4.27 3.05
CA ARG A 24 -2.03 4.04 2.73
C ARG A 24 -2.44 2.64 3.16
N PHE A 25 -1.63 1.62 2.88
CA PHE A 25 -1.89 0.26 3.32
C PHE A 25 -2.04 0.16 4.85
N VAL A 26 -1.09 0.69 5.64
CA VAL A 26 -1.17 0.64 7.11
C VAL A 26 -2.40 1.40 7.63
N ARG A 27 -2.77 2.54 7.02
CA ARG A 27 -4.00 3.26 7.38
C ARG A 27 -5.25 2.47 7.05
N THR A 28 -5.33 1.90 5.85
CA THR A 28 -6.46 1.09 5.41
C THR A 28 -6.63 -0.14 6.31
N GLN A 29 -5.53 -0.84 6.59
CA GLN A 29 -5.52 -1.99 7.49
C GLN A 29 -6.00 -1.59 8.90
N ARG A 30 -5.44 -0.52 9.47
CA ARG A 30 -5.83 -0.03 10.79
C ARG A 30 -7.27 0.50 10.85
N ALA A 31 -7.79 1.05 9.75
CA ALA A 31 -9.18 1.47 9.65
C ALA A 31 -10.12 0.26 9.65
N PHE A 32 -9.83 -0.75 8.81
CA PHE A 32 -10.60 -2.00 8.77
C PHE A 32 -10.48 -2.83 10.05
N ASP A 33 -9.33 -2.80 10.71
CA ASP A 33 -9.15 -3.43 12.01
C ASP A 33 -9.89 -2.73 13.16
N ASN A 34 -10.39 -1.51 12.94
CA ASN A 34 -11.27 -0.81 13.87
C ASN A 34 -12.76 -0.96 13.52
N LEU A 35 -13.12 -1.62 12.42
CA LEU A 35 -14.52 -1.83 12.06
C LEU A 35 -15.22 -2.86 12.97
N PRO A 36 -16.54 -2.84 13.11
CA PRO A 36 -17.30 -3.88 13.79
C PRO A 36 -17.05 -5.28 13.19
N SER A 37 -17.09 -6.32 14.02
CA SER A 37 -16.82 -7.71 13.62
C SER A 37 -17.74 -8.19 12.49
N ASP A 38 -19.03 -7.85 12.53
CA ASP A 38 -20.01 -8.22 11.50
C ASP A 38 -19.62 -7.66 10.13
N LEU A 39 -19.29 -6.36 10.05
CA LEU A 39 -18.86 -5.72 8.81
C LEU A 39 -17.55 -6.30 8.27
N ARG A 40 -16.61 -6.66 9.15
CA ARG A 40 -15.36 -7.33 8.73
C ARG A 40 -15.64 -8.70 8.11
N LYS A 41 -16.53 -9.48 8.73
CA LYS A 41 -16.93 -10.81 8.26
C LYS A 41 -17.62 -10.74 6.90
N ASP A 42 -18.54 -9.80 6.72
CA ASP A 42 -19.27 -9.62 5.45
C ASP A 42 -18.32 -9.30 4.29
N MET A 43 -17.31 -8.48 4.54
CA MET A 43 -16.29 -8.15 3.55
C MET A 43 -15.24 -9.26 3.36
N GLY A 44 -15.23 -10.29 4.22
CA GLY A 44 -14.18 -11.32 4.23
C GLY A 44 -12.79 -10.75 4.55
N TRP A 45 -12.75 -9.73 5.41
CA TRP A 45 -11.52 -9.17 5.97
C TRP A 45 -11.04 -10.05 7.15
N PRO A 46 -9.75 -10.39 7.26
CA PRO A 46 -8.63 -9.95 6.42
C PRO A 46 -8.25 -10.91 5.26
N ASP A 47 -8.81 -12.13 5.20
CA ASP A 47 -8.37 -13.18 4.28
C ASP A 47 -8.37 -12.79 2.79
N ARG A 48 -9.50 -12.26 2.27
CA ARG A 48 -9.61 -11.88 0.85
C ARG A 48 -8.62 -10.79 0.44
N TYR A 49 -8.27 -9.90 1.38
CA TYR A 49 -7.35 -8.80 1.13
C TYR A 49 -5.87 -9.25 1.15
N LEU A 50 -5.53 -10.21 2.03
CA LEU A 50 -4.20 -10.81 2.07
C LEU A 50 -3.92 -11.64 0.81
N GLU A 51 -4.93 -12.34 0.30
CA GLU A 51 -4.84 -13.17 -0.90
C GLU A 51 -4.61 -12.32 -2.17
N GLN A 52 -5.38 -11.23 -2.36
CA GLN A 52 -5.11 -10.27 -3.45
C GLN A 52 -3.68 -9.73 -3.42
N ARG A 53 -3.15 -9.48 -2.23
CA ARG A 53 -1.79 -8.94 -2.10
C ARG A 53 -0.72 -9.97 -2.38
N ARG A 54 -0.95 -11.23 -2.00
CA ARG A 54 -0.05 -12.34 -2.32
C ARG A 54 0.04 -12.52 -3.83
N ASN A 55 -1.11 -12.50 -4.51
CA ASN A 55 -1.17 -12.59 -5.97
C ASN A 55 -0.47 -11.42 -6.66
N ALA A 56 -0.67 -10.18 -6.18
CA ALA A 56 0.02 -9.00 -6.71
C ALA A 56 1.54 -8.98 -6.43
N ALA A 57 2.01 -9.70 -5.40
CA ALA A 57 3.42 -9.88 -5.12
C ALA A 57 4.06 -10.99 -5.97
N ASP A 58 3.31 -12.06 -6.26
CA ASP A 58 3.74 -13.14 -7.15
C ASP A 58 3.75 -12.70 -8.63
N GLU A 59 2.83 -11.85 -9.10
CA GLU A 59 2.86 -11.27 -10.46
C GLU A 59 4.06 -10.35 -10.73
N ARG A 60 4.73 -9.86 -9.68
CA ARG A 60 5.93 -9.01 -9.80
C ARG A 60 7.24 -9.80 -9.78
N LYS A 61 7.18 -11.12 -9.67
CA LYS A 61 8.32 -12.02 -9.54
C LYS A 61 8.65 -12.68 -10.88
#